data_AF-A0A931LK20-F1
#
_entry.id   AF-A0A931LK20-F1
#
_cell.length_a   1.000
_cell.length_b   1.000
_cell.length_c   1.000
_cell.angle_alpha   90.00
_cell.angle_beta   90.00
_cell.angle_gamma   90.00
#
_symmetry.space_group_name_H-M   'P 1'
#
loop_
_entity.id
_entity.type
_entity.pdbx_description
1 polymer ?
#
loop_
_entity_poly.entity_id
_entity_poly.type
_entity_poly.pdbx_seq_one_letter_code
_entity_poly.pdbx_strand_id
1 'polypeptide(L)'
;MSLLDVPAGNFRFLPGIAPFSSGVIAMPGHQVVHATLRAPVPWRTGFALIDRHLLEVKRPRASLCAIELRSPAPFTFDGFDTFNAGYRAVLAEWGLLVDGENPIARTNVAPLVGAPAEPSLYAFAYTVAGGTPRPTFIVAGSGELRERASGPEGIVRRGETSADAMREKATYVMGVMDARLRGLRAGWPDVTMIDVYTAEPIESYLADTILKPAGAAAIHGVRWFPSRPPIAGLEYEMDLHGVVRDITV
;
A
#
# COMPACT_ATOMS: atom_id res chain seq x y z
N MET A 1 -13.61 11.27 -5.49
CA MET A 1 -12.70 11.13 -6.65
C MET A 1 -13.20 10.01 -7.53
N SER A 2 -13.03 10.10 -8.85
CA SER A 2 -13.40 9.05 -9.80
C SER A 2 -12.25 8.07 -10.01
N LEU A 3 -12.59 6.80 -10.25
CA LEU A 3 -11.65 5.80 -10.75
C LEU A 3 -11.19 6.17 -12.16
N LEU A 4 -9.90 6.00 -12.44
CA LEU A 4 -9.29 6.20 -13.76
C LEU A 4 -8.84 4.86 -14.32
N ASP A 5 -9.05 4.65 -15.62
CA ASP A 5 -8.75 3.39 -16.31
C ASP A 5 -7.27 3.32 -16.71
N VAL A 6 -6.68 2.13 -16.61
CA VAL A 6 -5.36 1.80 -17.17
C VAL A 6 -5.53 0.61 -18.14
N PRO A 7 -6.03 0.84 -19.37
CA PRO A 7 -6.38 -0.26 -20.27
C PRO A 7 -5.22 -1.19 -20.62
N ALA A 8 -4.01 -0.65 -20.82
CA ALA A 8 -2.81 -1.45 -21.07
C ALA A 8 -2.45 -2.37 -19.88
N GLY A 9 -2.88 -2.00 -18.67
CA GLY A 9 -2.67 -2.72 -17.43
C GLY A 9 -3.87 -3.54 -16.96
N ASN A 10 -5.05 -3.40 -17.57
CA ASN A 10 -6.30 -4.05 -17.17
C ASN A 10 -6.70 -3.84 -15.69
N PHE A 11 -6.45 -2.64 -15.14
CA PHE A 11 -6.94 -2.20 -13.83
C PHE A 11 -7.45 -0.77 -13.89
N ARG A 12 -8.08 -0.33 -12.81
CA ARG A 12 -8.41 1.06 -12.53
C ARG A 12 -7.71 1.49 -11.26
N PHE A 13 -7.36 2.76 -11.14
CA PHE A 13 -6.80 3.31 -9.92
C PHE A 13 -7.65 4.45 -9.36
N LEU A 14 -7.63 4.58 -8.05
CA LEU A 14 -8.15 5.75 -7.33
C LEU A 14 -6.99 6.75 -7.17
N PRO A 15 -7.09 7.97 -7.73
CA PRO A 15 -6.04 8.97 -7.58
C PRO A 15 -5.63 9.18 -6.11
N GLY A 16 -4.36 9.51 -5.91
CA GLY A 16 -3.75 9.68 -4.60
C GLY A 16 -2.85 10.90 -4.56
N ILE A 17 -1.65 10.72 -4.06
CA ILE A 17 -0.61 11.75 -4.02
C ILE A 17 0.45 11.46 -5.10
N ALA A 18 1.30 12.43 -5.43
CA ALA A 18 2.30 12.26 -6.48
C ALA A 18 3.13 10.95 -6.38
N PRO A 19 3.52 10.48 -5.18
CA PRO A 19 4.24 9.21 -5.03
C PRO A 19 3.44 7.93 -5.32
N PHE A 20 2.11 7.89 -5.21
CA PHE A 20 1.28 6.68 -5.38
C PHE A 20 -0.23 6.95 -5.47
N SER A 21 -0.95 6.04 -6.12
CA SER A 21 -2.42 6.03 -6.11
C SER A 21 -2.96 5.57 -4.75
N SER A 22 -4.16 6.00 -4.38
CA SER A 22 -4.82 5.57 -3.14
C SER A 22 -5.19 4.09 -3.14
N GLY A 23 -5.22 3.46 -4.31
CA GLY A 23 -5.49 2.04 -4.48
C GLY A 23 -5.79 1.70 -5.93
N VAL A 24 -5.87 0.41 -6.22
CA VAL A 24 -6.12 -0.15 -7.55
C VAL A 24 -7.13 -1.28 -7.47
N ILE A 25 -7.93 -1.48 -8.51
CA ILE A 25 -8.91 -2.56 -8.64
C ILE A 25 -8.84 -3.16 -10.05
N ALA A 26 -8.82 -4.48 -10.16
CA ALA A 26 -8.79 -5.16 -11.46
C ALA A 26 -10.04 -4.83 -12.29
N MET A 27 -9.87 -4.70 -13.61
CA MET A 27 -11.00 -4.60 -14.55
C MET A 27 -11.69 -5.96 -14.72
N PRO A 28 -12.95 -5.99 -15.20
CA PRO A 28 -13.64 -7.25 -15.50
C PRO A 28 -12.81 -8.21 -16.38
N GLY A 29 -12.91 -9.50 -16.07
CA GLY A 29 -12.10 -10.54 -16.73
C GLY A 29 -10.64 -10.62 -16.28
N HIS A 30 -10.25 -9.80 -15.29
CA HIS A 30 -8.90 -9.79 -14.71
C HIS A 30 -8.95 -9.87 -13.19
N GLN A 31 -7.81 -10.22 -12.62
CA GLN A 31 -7.59 -10.27 -11.18
C GLN A 31 -6.20 -9.74 -10.82
N VAL A 32 -6.04 -9.24 -9.61
CA VAL A 32 -4.75 -8.88 -9.01
C VAL A 32 -4.09 -10.12 -8.41
N VAL A 33 -2.82 -10.31 -8.74
CA VAL A 33 -1.90 -11.23 -8.06
C VAL A 33 -1.00 -10.40 -7.17
N HIS A 34 -0.89 -10.78 -5.90
CA HIS A 34 0.09 -10.23 -4.97
C HIS A 34 1.32 -11.16 -4.92
N ALA A 35 2.51 -10.62 -5.14
CA ALA A 35 3.76 -11.38 -5.20
C ALA A 35 4.78 -10.82 -4.19
N THR A 36 5.08 -11.62 -3.16
CA THR A 36 6.05 -11.29 -2.13
C THR A 36 7.40 -11.91 -2.45
N LEU A 37 8.50 -11.17 -2.25
CA LEU A 37 9.85 -11.71 -2.41
C LEU A 37 10.26 -12.50 -1.15
N ARG A 38 10.98 -13.62 -1.33
CA ARG A 38 11.59 -14.32 -0.19
C ARG A 38 12.56 -13.45 0.62
N ALA A 39 13.32 -12.61 -0.09
CA ALA A 39 14.26 -11.66 0.49
C ALA A 39 14.15 -10.33 -0.26
N PRO A 40 13.95 -9.20 0.44
CA PRO A 40 13.92 -7.90 -0.21
C PRO A 40 15.21 -7.61 -0.96
N VAL A 41 15.08 -6.97 -2.12
CA VAL A 41 16.22 -6.52 -2.93
C VAL A 41 16.16 -5.00 -3.10
N PRO A 42 17.30 -4.30 -3.31
CA PRO A 42 17.31 -2.86 -3.54
C PRO A 42 16.28 -2.47 -4.60
N TRP A 43 15.48 -1.43 -4.34
CA TRP A 43 14.26 -1.19 -5.10
C TRP A 43 14.49 -1.00 -6.60
N ARG A 44 15.64 -0.43 -7.01
CA ARG A 44 16.03 -0.28 -8.42
C ARG A 44 16.27 -1.64 -9.09
N THR A 45 16.97 -2.54 -8.41
CA THR A 45 17.11 -3.94 -8.82
C THR A 45 15.77 -4.66 -8.81
N GLY A 46 14.89 -4.29 -7.87
CA GLY A 46 13.51 -4.75 -7.79
C GLY A 46 12.70 -4.47 -9.06
N PHE A 47 12.85 -3.31 -9.69
CA PHE A 47 12.19 -3.02 -10.98
C PHE A 47 12.64 -3.98 -12.09
N ALA A 48 13.93 -4.33 -12.16
CA ALA A 48 14.41 -5.32 -13.13
C ALA A 48 13.86 -6.73 -12.85
N LEU A 49 13.69 -7.09 -11.57
CA LEU A 49 13.05 -8.35 -11.17
C LEU A 49 11.57 -8.36 -11.59
N ILE A 50 10.84 -7.28 -11.33
CA ILE A 50 9.44 -7.12 -11.73
C ILE A 50 9.31 -7.27 -13.25
N ASP A 51 10.17 -6.60 -14.03
CA ASP A 51 10.13 -6.68 -15.49
C ASP A 51 10.29 -8.12 -16.01
N ARG A 52 11.31 -8.83 -15.50
CA ARG A 52 11.53 -10.24 -15.84
C ARG A 52 10.33 -11.11 -15.45
N HIS A 53 9.81 -10.95 -14.24
CA HIS A 53 8.64 -11.70 -13.77
C HIS A 53 7.42 -11.45 -14.66
N LEU A 54 7.14 -10.19 -15.01
CA LEU A 54 6.02 -9.82 -15.89
C LEU A 54 6.18 -10.43 -17.29
N LEU A 55 7.40 -10.43 -17.84
CA LEU A 55 7.70 -11.11 -19.11
C LEU A 55 7.42 -12.63 -19.05
N GLU A 56 7.84 -13.30 -17.97
CA GLU A 56 7.63 -14.73 -17.77
C GLU A 56 6.14 -15.09 -17.70
N VAL A 57 5.33 -14.28 -17.02
CA VAL A 57 3.87 -14.45 -16.94
C VAL A 57 3.12 -13.80 -18.11
N LYS A 58 3.84 -13.35 -19.15
CA LYS A 58 3.31 -12.77 -20.39
C LYS A 58 2.41 -11.56 -20.16
N ARG A 59 2.80 -10.68 -19.25
CA ARG A 59 2.12 -9.43 -18.96
C ARG A 59 3.02 -8.22 -19.28
N PRO A 60 2.45 -7.11 -19.78
CA PRO A 60 3.23 -5.90 -20.02
C PRO A 60 3.61 -5.24 -18.69
N ARG A 61 4.66 -4.41 -18.68
CA ARG A 61 4.99 -3.53 -17.53
C ARG A 61 3.78 -2.75 -17.01
N ALA A 62 2.91 -2.32 -17.93
CA ALA A 62 1.65 -1.64 -17.62
C ALA A 62 0.71 -2.42 -16.69
N SER A 63 0.86 -3.74 -16.53
CA SER A 63 0.04 -4.52 -15.58
C SER A 63 0.46 -4.39 -14.13
N LEU A 64 1.67 -3.86 -13.85
CA LEU A 64 2.10 -3.53 -12.50
C LEU A 64 1.12 -2.52 -11.92
N CYS A 65 0.58 -2.79 -10.73
CA CYS A 65 -0.45 -1.97 -10.12
C CYS A 65 -0.21 -1.64 -8.64
N ALA A 66 0.69 -2.36 -7.96
CA ALA A 66 1.15 -1.97 -6.62
C ALA A 66 2.61 -2.34 -6.36
N ILE A 67 3.26 -1.60 -5.46
CA ILE A 67 4.60 -1.88 -4.96
C ILE A 67 4.63 -1.72 -3.44
N GLU A 68 5.25 -2.68 -2.76
CA GLU A 68 5.58 -2.57 -1.34
C GLU A 68 7.08 -2.45 -1.13
N LEU A 69 7.49 -1.47 -0.34
CA LEU A 69 8.88 -1.21 0.00
C LEU A 69 9.13 -1.41 1.49
N ARG A 70 10.36 -1.77 1.82
CA ARG A 70 10.91 -1.69 3.18
C ARG A 70 12.12 -0.77 3.15
N SER A 71 12.15 0.21 4.02
CA SER A 71 13.22 1.21 4.12
C SER A 71 14.07 1.00 5.38
N PRO A 72 15.33 1.47 5.40
CA PRO A 72 16.21 1.30 6.57
C PRO A 72 15.70 2.02 7.81
N ALA A 73 15.08 3.19 7.60
CA ALA A 73 14.51 4.06 8.61
C ALA A 73 13.42 4.94 7.97
N PRO A 74 12.54 5.57 8.77
CA PRO A 74 11.64 6.61 8.28
C PRO A 74 12.43 7.79 7.70
N PHE A 75 11.91 8.40 6.64
CA PHE A 75 12.46 9.58 6.00
C PHE A 75 12.03 10.86 6.72
N THR A 76 12.77 11.95 6.56
CA THR A 76 12.21 13.30 6.74
C THR A 76 11.18 13.56 5.63
N PHE A 77 10.34 14.59 5.78
CA PHE A 77 9.41 15.00 4.71
C PHE A 77 10.16 15.31 3.40
N ASP A 78 11.20 16.15 3.45
CA ASP A 78 12.02 16.47 2.26
C ASP A 78 12.75 15.25 1.69
N GLY A 79 13.23 14.36 2.57
CA GLY A 79 13.89 13.12 2.17
C GLY A 79 12.93 12.16 1.47
N PHE A 80 11.68 12.12 1.93
CA PHE A 80 10.61 11.35 1.31
C PHE A 80 10.28 11.89 -0.08
N ASP A 81 10.15 13.20 -0.24
CA ASP A 81 9.92 13.84 -1.55
C ASP A 81 11.06 13.59 -2.52
N THR A 82 12.32 13.72 -2.05
CA THR A 82 13.52 13.44 -2.84
C THR A 82 13.56 11.98 -3.30
N PHE A 83 13.30 11.03 -2.39
CA PHE A 83 13.21 9.61 -2.71
C PHE A 83 12.11 9.35 -3.77
N ASN A 84 10.94 9.95 -3.59
CA ASN A 84 9.79 9.75 -4.46
C ASN A 84 9.97 10.38 -5.85
N ALA A 85 10.76 11.46 -5.98
CA ALA A 85 11.12 12.01 -7.28
C ALA A 85 11.91 10.99 -8.12
N GLY A 86 12.88 10.31 -7.50
CA GLY A 86 13.63 9.22 -8.14
C GLY A 86 12.76 8.02 -8.51
N TYR A 87 11.83 7.64 -7.65
CA TYR A 87 10.86 6.58 -7.93
C TYR A 87 9.93 6.92 -9.10
N ARG A 88 9.34 8.13 -9.11
CA ARG A 88 8.47 8.59 -10.20
C ARG A 88 9.20 8.67 -11.54
N ALA A 89 10.49 9.01 -11.54
CA ALA A 89 11.29 9.03 -12.76
C ALA A 89 11.38 7.64 -13.41
N VAL A 90 11.51 6.56 -12.62
CA VAL A 90 11.50 5.18 -13.14
C VAL A 90 10.13 4.83 -13.73
N LEU A 91 9.03 5.22 -13.08
CA LEU A 91 7.68 5.02 -13.61
C LEU A 91 7.45 5.76 -14.93
N ALA A 92 7.99 6.97 -15.05
CA ALA A 92 7.95 7.74 -16.29
C ALA A 92 8.78 7.09 -17.40
N GLU A 93 9.98 6.59 -17.09
CA GLU A 93 10.84 5.83 -18.01
C GLU A 93 10.13 4.56 -18.52
N TRP A 94 9.35 3.90 -17.66
CA TRP A 94 8.53 2.74 -18.03
C TRP A 94 7.22 3.11 -18.76
N GLY A 95 6.90 4.40 -18.91
CA GLY A 95 5.68 4.87 -19.55
C GLY A 95 4.41 4.52 -18.77
N LEU A 96 4.50 4.45 -17.43
CA LEU A 96 3.38 4.00 -16.57
C LEU A 96 2.47 5.14 -16.09
N LEU A 97 2.88 6.40 -16.22
CA LEU A 97 2.06 7.52 -15.77
C LEU A 97 0.82 7.69 -16.66
N VAL A 98 -0.33 7.97 -16.06
CA VAL A 98 -1.60 8.23 -16.75
C VAL A 98 -1.92 9.70 -16.60
N ASP A 99 -1.79 10.47 -17.68
CA ASP A 99 -1.97 11.93 -17.67
C ASP A 99 -1.15 12.65 -16.58
N GLY A 100 0.05 12.13 -16.28
CA GLY A 100 0.96 12.65 -15.25
C GLY A 100 0.71 12.10 -13.83
N GLU A 101 -0.40 11.41 -13.62
CA GLU A 101 -0.74 10.72 -12.38
C GLU A 101 -0.03 9.38 -12.26
N ASN A 102 0.31 9.01 -11.02
CA ASN A 102 0.89 7.70 -10.73
C ASN A 102 -0.24 6.68 -10.44
N PRO A 103 -0.46 5.67 -11.31
CA PRO A 103 -1.52 4.69 -11.08
C PRO A 103 -1.16 3.62 -10.04
N ILE A 104 0.11 3.53 -9.63
CA ILE A 104 0.63 2.44 -8.80
C ILE A 104 0.34 2.71 -7.32
N ALA A 105 -0.38 1.79 -6.67
CA ALA A 105 -0.60 1.80 -5.23
C ALA A 105 0.70 1.47 -4.50
N ARG A 106 0.89 1.98 -3.28
CA ARG A 106 2.15 1.76 -2.57
C ARG A 106 2.02 1.69 -1.06
N THR A 107 2.79 0.79 -0.48
CA THR A 107 3.13 0.79 0.95
C THR A 107 4.65 0.93 1.08
N ASN A 108 5.14 1.74 2.01
CA ASN A 108 6.56 1.83 2.33
C ASN A 108 6.71 2.00 3.83
N VAL A 109 7.42 1.09 4.50
CA VAL A 109 7.58 1.13 5.96
C VAL A 109 9.02 0.80 6.33
N ALA A 110 9.43 1.16 7.55
CA ALA A 110 10.75 0.86 8.08
C ALA A 110 10.63 -0.20 9.19
N PRO A 111 11.01 -1.47 8.95
CA PRO A 111 10.99 -2.51 9.97
C PRO A 111 11.83 -2.13 11.20
N LEU A 112 11.37 -2.48 12.40
CA LEU A 112 12.17 -2.33 13.62
C LEU A 112 13.30 -3.36 13.71
N VAL A 113 13.04 -4.55 13.18
CA VAL A 113 13.97 -5.68 13.18
C VAL A 113 14.15 -6.15 11.74
N GLY A 114 15.39 -6.42 11.35
CA GLY A 114 15.71 -6.88 9.99
C GLY A 114 15.46 -5.83 8.91
N ALA A 115 15.57 -4.53 9.25
CA ALA A 115 15.52 -3.47 8.25
C ALA A 115 16.61 -3.67 7.20
N PRO A 116 16.32 -3.47 5.90
CA PRO A 116 17.32 -3.56 4.86
C PRO A 116 18.32 -2.39 4.96
N ALA A 117 19.49 -2.53 4.32
CA ALA A 117 20.53 -1.49 4.32
C ALA A 117 20.16 -0.27 3.45
N GLU A 118 19.28 -0.45 2.47
CA GLU A 118 18.74 0.60 1.62
C GLU A 118 17.27 0.30 1.26
N PRO A 119 16.48 1.29 0.77
CA PRO A 119 15.09 1.04 0.37
C PRO A 119 15.00 -0.13 -0.61
N SER A 120 14.20 -1.12 -0.25
CA SER A 120 14.17 -2.42 -0.91
C SER A 120 12.75 -2.83 -1.25
N LEU A 121 12.59 -3.46 -2.42
CA LEU A 121 11.33 -4.07 -2.85
C LEU A 121 11.04 -5.29 -1.98
N TYR A 122 9.87 -5.29 -1.34
CA TYR A 122 9.37 -6.41 -0.53
C TYR A 122 8.33 -7.23 -1.28
N ALA A 123 7.39 -6.55 -1.93
CA ALA A 123 6.35 -7.19 -2.72
C ALA A 123 5.92 -6.27 -3.87
N PHE A 124 5.21 -6.84 -4.84
CA PHE A 124 4.54 -6.10 -5.90
C PHE A 124 3.25 -6.80 -6.28
N ALA A 125 2.33 -6.05 -6.90
CA ALA A 125 1.09 -6.61 -7.40
C ALA A 125 0.91 -6.27 -8.87
N TYR A 126 0.30 -7.19 -9.61
CA TYR A 126 0.06 -7.05 -11.04
C TYR A 126 -1.23 -7.76 -11.46
N THR A 127 -1.79 -7.36 -12.59
CA THR A 127 -2.99 -8.01 -13.12
C THR A 127 -2.66 -9.20 -14.01
N VAL A 128 -3.51 -10.23 -13.93
CA VAL A 128 -3.57 -11.35 -14.88
C VAL A 128 -5.00 -11.53 -15.38
N ALA A 129 -5.15 -12.20 -16.52
CA ALA A 129 -6.47 -12.64 -16.96
C ALA A 129 -7.07 -13.66 -15.99
N GLY A 130 -8.38 -13.61 -15.81
CA GLY A 130 -9.14 -14.49 -14.94
C GLY A 130 -10.19 -13.71 -14.18
N GLY A 131 -11.44 -14.16 -14.25
CA GLY A 131 -12.53 -13.60 -13.46
C GLY A 131 -12.55 -14.18 -12.05
N THR A 132 -12.97 -13.36 -11.10
CA THR A 132 -13.21 -13.73 -9.72
C THR A 132 -14.66 -13.39 -9.35
N PRO A 133 -15.31 -14.15 -8.44
CA PRO A 133 -16.69 -13.84 -8.01
C PRO A 133 -16.83 -12.48 -7.32
N ARG A 134 -15.74 -11.99 -6.73
CA ARG A 134 -15.62 -10.70 -6.05
C ARG A 134 -14.45 -9.93 -6.66
N PRO A 135 -14.45 -8.59 -6.68
CA PRO A 135 -13.34 -7.82 -7.24
C PRO A 135 -12.04 -8.11 -6.48
N THR A 136 -10.91 -7.97 -7.17
CA THR A 136 -9.59 -8.00 -6.53
C THR A 136 -8.91 -6.64 -6.64
N PHE A 137 -8.22 -6.22 -5.59
CA PHE A 137 -7.72 -4.86 -5.40
C PHE A 137 -6.57 -4.82 -4.39
N ILE A 138 -5.81 -3.72 -4.43
CA ILE A 138 -4.88 -3.30 -3.39
C ILE A 138 -5.26 -1.87 -2.97
N VAL A 139 -5.46 -1.64 -1.68
CA VAL A 139 -5.52 -0.30 -1.09
C VAL A 139 -4.10 0.06 -0.67
N ALA A 140 -3.62 1.25 -1.04
CA ALA A 140 -2.28 1.69 -0.67
C ALA A 140 -2.15 1.92 0.84
N GLY A 141 -0.91 1.94 1.34
CA GLY A 141 -0.58 2.34 2.69
C GLY A 141 -1.03 3.77 3.00
N SER A 142 -1.51 4.00 4.23
CA SER A 142 -1.74 5.34 4.77
C SER A 142 -1.37 5.42 6.24
N GLY A 143 -0.47 6.34 6.57
CA GLY A 143 -0.18 6.72 7.95
C GLY A 143 -1.22 7.66 8.56
N GLU A 144 -1.03 8.02 9.83
CA GLU A 144 -1.91 8.95 10.57
C GLU A 144 -1.73 10.44 10.22
N LEU A 145 -1.38 10.75 8.98
CA LEU A 145 -1.22 12.12 8.49
C LEU A 145 -2.55 12.63 7.91
N ARG A 146 -3.05 13.74 8.45
CA ARG A 146 -4.29 14.35 7.95
C ARG A 146 -4.18 14.75 6.48
N GLU A 147 -5.22 14.43 5.70
CA GLU A 147 -5.30 14.87 4.30
C GLU A 147 -5.02 16.37 4.15
N ARG A 148 -4.22 16.74 3.13
CA ARG A 148 -3.78 18.11 2.81
C ARG A 148 -2.73 18.72 3.75
N ALA A 149 -2.32 18.02 4.81
CA ALA A 149 -1.15 18.45 5.56
C ALA A 149 0.12 18.18 4.75
N SER A 150 1.00 19.17 4.68
CA SER A 150 2.31 19.05 4.04
C SER A 150 3.44 18.90 5.05
N GLY A 151 3.13 18.94 6.35
CA GLY A 151 4.11 18.94 7.41
C GLY A 151 3.66 18.18 8.66
N PRO A 152 4.53 18.15 9.67
CA PRO A 152 4.33 17.33 10.86
C PRO A 152 3.17 17.80 11.75
N GLU A 153 2.68 19.04 11.60
CA GLU A 153 1.47 19.55 12.26
C GLU A 153 0.20 18.79 11.89
N GLY A 154 0.20 18.09 10.76
CA GLY A 154 -0.92 17.25 10.33
C GLY A 154 -0.97 15.87 11.00
N ILE A 155 0.06 15.49 11.75
CA ILE A 155 0.15 14.17 12.37
C ILE A 155 -0.85 14.08 13.53
N VAL A 156 -1.74 13.10 13.49
CA VAL A 156 -2.70 12.84 14.58
C VAL A 156 -1.94 12.47 15.85
N ARG A 157 -2.19 13.19 16.95
CA ARG A 157 -1.56 12.93 18.26
C ARG A 157 -0.02 12.83 18.15
N ARG A 158 0.59 13.79 17.43
CA ARG A 158 2.03 13.82 17.13
C ARG A 158 2.89 13.63 18.39
N GLY A 159 3.81 12.67 18.33
CA GLY A 159 4.76 12.39 19.41
C GLY A 159 4.18 11.62 20.59
N GLU A 160 2.90 11.28 20.57
CA GLU A 160 2.26 10.46 21.59
C GLU A 160 2.14 8.99 21.13
N THR A 161 2.46 8.07 22.03
CA THR A 161 2.35 6.60 21.82
C THR A 161 1.60 5.90 22.95
N SER A 162 0.87 6.66 23.78
CA SER A 162 -0.04 6.06 24.77
C SER A 162 -1.11 5.21 24.07
N ALA A 163 -1.69 4.25 24.79
CA ALA A 163 -2.74 3.38 24.23
C ALA A 163 -3.91 4.17 23.62
N ASP A 164 -4.32 5.28 24.27
CA ASP A 164 -5.38 6.16 23.76
C ASP A 164 -4.93 6.93 22.51
N ALA A 165 -3.68 7.39 22.45
CA ALA A 165 -3.13 8.04 21.27
C ALA A 165 -3.08 7.06 20.08
N MET A 166 -2.58 5.84 20.29
CA MET A 166 -2.51 4.82 19.25
C MET A 166 -3.90 4.40 18.77
N ARG A 167 -4.88 4.30 19.68
CA ARG A 167 -6.29 4.07 19.31
C ARG A 167 -6.82 5.18 18.41
N GLU A 168 -6.55 6.44 18.71
CA GLU A 168 -7.03 7.58 17.92
C GLU A 168 -6.38 7.61 16.52
N LYS A 169 -5.07 7.34 16.46
CA LYS A 169 -4.33 7.19 15.19
C LYS A 169 -4.89 6.05 14.34
N ALA A 170 -5.12 4.88 14.94
CA ALA A 170 -5.73 3.74 14.26
C ALA A 170 -7.17 4.04 13.80
N THR A 171 -7.96 4.73 14.62
CA THR A 171 -9.33 5.16 14.26
C THR A 171 -9.31 6.07 13.03
N TYR A 172 -8.38 7.03 12.99
CA TYR A 172 -8.20 7.90 11.83
C TYR A 172 -7.86 7.11 10.56
N VAL A 173 -6.85 6.23 10.64
CA VAL A 173 -6.40 5.44 9.49
C VAL A 173 -7.46 4.45 9.01
N MET A 174 -8.24 3.84 9.91
CA MET A 174 -9.39 3.01 9.54
C MET A 174 -10.43 3.78 8.73
N GLY A 175 -10.68 5.06 9.05
CA GLY A 175 -11.52 5.94 8.26
C GLY A 175 -10.97 6.20 6.86
N VAL A 176 -9.64 6.34 6.73
CA VAL A 176 -8.97 6.45 5.42
C VAL A 176 -9.13 5.16 4.61
N MET A 177 -8.94 3.99 5.24
CA MET A 177 -9.12 2.69 4.59
C MET A 177 -10.55 2.51 4.07
N ASP A 178 -11.57 2.85 4.87
CA ASP A 178 -12.97 2.83 4.44
C ASP A 178 -13.23 3.76 3.24
N ALA A 179 -12.71 4.99 3.30
CA ALA A 179 -12.84 5.94 2.20
C ALA A 179 -12.20 5.45 0.90
N ARG A 180 -11.02 4.81 1.00
CA ARG A 180 -10.32 4.23 -0.16
C ARG A 180 -11.06 3.03 -0.74
N LEU A 181 -11.57 2.11 0.10
CA LEU A 181 -12.41 1.00 -0.34
C LEU A 181 -13.64 1.49 -1.11
N ARG A 182 -14.37 2.46 -0.54
CA ARG A 182 -15.53 3.07 -1.21
C ARG A 182 -15.15 3.74 -2.53
N GLY A 183 -14.01 4.43 -2.58
CA GLY A 183 -13.49 5.04 -3.80
C GLY A 183 -13.17 4.02 -4.90
N LEU A 184 -12.69 2.83 -4.51
CA LEU A 184 -12.48 1.69 -5.40
C LEU A 184 -13.76 0.95 -5.78
N ARG A 185 -14.91 1.31 -5.17
CA ARG A 185 -16.18 0.58 -5.26
C ARG A 185 -16.07 -0.86 -4.74
N ALA A 186 -15.20 -1.06 -3.77
CA ALA A 186 -15.10 -2.28 -2.97
C ALA A 186 -15.64 -2.02 -1.55
N GLY A 187 -15.74 -3.06 -0.74
CA GLY A 187 -16.08 -2.93 0.68
C GLY A 187 -15.30 -3.90 1.56
N TRP A 188 -15.43 -3.73 2.87
CA TRP A 188 -14.81 -4.62 3.85
C TRP A 188 -15.06 -6.12 3.59
N PRO A 189 -16.26 -6.60 3.18
CA PRO A 189 -16.45 -8.01 2.87
C PRO A 189 -15.60 -8.56 1.71
N ASP A 190 -14.94 -7.71 0.94
CA ASP A 190 -14.01 -8.10 -0.14
C ASP A 190 -12.55 -8.17 0.32
N VAL A 191 -12.24 -7.68 1.52
CA VAL A 191 -10.87 -7.65 2.08
C VAL A 191 -10.49 -9.04 2.54
N THR A 192 -9.34 -9.51 2.07
CA THR A 192 -8.76 -10.82 2.42
C THR A 192 -7.51 -10.71 3.29
N MET A 193 -6.86 -9.54 3.32
CA MET A 193 -5.71 -9.26 4.20
C MET A 193 -5.79 -7.84 4.75
N ILE A 194 -5.50 -7.71 6.04
CA ILE A 194 -5.44 -6.44 6.77
C ILE A 194 -4.04 -6.33 7.35
N ASP A 195 -3.25 -5.37 6.86
CA ASP A 195 -1.88 -5.18 7.35
C ASP A 195 -1.81 -3.95 8.24
N VAL A 196 -1.13 -4.13 9.36
CA VAL A 196 -0.94 -3.11 10.38
C VAL A 196 0.55 -2.91 10.57
N TYR A 197 0.99 -1.66 10.41
CA TYR A 197 2.38 -1.25 10.50
C TYR A 197 2.54 -0.28 11.66
N THR A 198 3.07 -0.78 12.78
CA THR A 198 3.32 0.03 13.98
C THR A 198 4.40 -0.61 14.81
N ALA A 199 5.23 0.23 15.43
CA ALA A 199 6.20 -0.17 16.44
C ALA A 199 5.53 -0.47 17.80
N GLU A 200 4.35 0.11 18.02
CA GLU A 200 3.65 0.11 19.29
C GLU A 200 2.70 -1.08 19.43
N PRO A 201 2.43 -1.55 20.67
CA PRO A 201 1.45 -2.61 20.95
C PRO A 201 0.05 -2.28 20.42
N ILE A 202 -0.65 -3.28 19.88
CA ILE A 202 -1.96 -3.11 19.22
C ILE A 202 -3.13 -3.72 20.00
N GLU A 203 -2.84 -4.53 21.02
CA GLU A 203 -3.78 -5.39 21.73
C GLU A 203 -4.94 -4.59 22.34
N SER A 204 -4.64 -3.38 22.83
CA SER A 204 -5.64 -2.52 23.49
C SER A 204 -6.72 -1.98 22.55
N TYR A 205 -6.47 -1.91 21.24
CA TYR A 205 -7.41 -1.36 20.27
C TYR A 205 -7.73 -2.29 19.09
N LEU A 206 -7.01 -3.41 18.94
CA LEU A 206 -7.18 -4.34 17.82
C LEU A 206 -8.65 -4.78 17.65
N ALA A 207 -9.29 -5.27 18.71
CA ALA A 207 -10.64 -5.79 18.60
C ALA A 207 -11.66 -4.68 18.29
N ASP A 208 -11.66 -3.59 19.05
CA ASP A 208 -12.72 -2.57 19.00
C ASP A 208 -12.53 -1.54 17.89
N THR A 209 -11.29 -1.24 17.52
CA THR A 209 -10.96 -0.18 16.56
C THR A 209 -10.64 -0.72 15.17
N ILE A 210 -10.12 -1.96 15.05
CA ILE A 210 -9.76 -2.55 13.75
C ILE A 210 -10.76 -3.65 13.35
N LEU A 211 -10.85 -4.72 14.15
CA LEU A 211 -11.58 -5.92 13.75
C LEU A 211 -13.11 -5.70 13.73
N LYS A 212 -13.70 -5.11 14.78
CA LYS A 212 -15.15 -4.85 14.79
C LYS A 212 -15.58 -3.95 13.62
N PRO A 213 -14.89 -2.83 13.31
CA PRO A 213 -15.23 -2.02 12.13
C PRO A 213 -14.98 -2.73 10.78
N ALA A 214 -13.99 -3.63 10.70
CA ALA A 214 -13.76 -4.44 9.50
C ALA A 214 -14.89 -5.47 9.21
N GLY A 215 -15.79 -5.70 10.17
CA GLY A 215 -17.00 -6.51 9.97
C GLY A 215 -16.67 -7.93 9.50
N ALA A 216 -17.23 -8.33 8.36
CA ALA A 216 -17.02 -9.69 7.82
C ALA A 216 -15.54 -10.02 7.55
N ALA A 217 -14.69 -9.03 7.24
CA ALA A 217 -13.26 -9.26 7.02
C ALA A 217 -12.48 -9.56 8.30
N ALA A 218 -13.07 -9.34 9.49
CA ALA A 218 -12.41 -9.63 10.76
C ALA A 218 -11.99 -11.11 10.91
N ILE A 219 -12.65 -12.02 10.17
CA ILE A 219 -12.32 -13.45 10.15
C ILE A 219 -10.88 -13.72 9.67
N HIS A 220 -10.30 -12.80 8.90
CA HIS A 220 -8.92 -12.90 8.39
C HIS A 220 -7.87 -12.48 9.42
N GLY A 221 -8.27 -11.86 10.54
CA GLY A 221 -7.34 -11.28 11.50
C GLY A 221 -6.53 -10.13 10.91
N VAL A 222 -5.35 -9.87 11.48
CA VAL A 222 -4.39 -8.88 10.98
C VAL A 222 -3.01 -9.50 10.80
N ARG A 223 -2.25 -9.02 9.82
CA ARG A 223 -0.80 -9.20 9.77
C ARG A 223 -0.16 -7.98 10.39
N TRP A 224 0.43 -8.16 11.56
CA TRP A 224 1.14 -7.07 12.24
C TRP A 224 2.62 -7.11 11.85
N PHE A 225 3.09 -6.01 11.27
CA PHE A 225 4.49 -5.74 10.98
C PHE A 225 5.04 -4.77 12.03
N PRO A 226 5.98 -5.19 12.89
CA PRO A 226 6.70 -4.29 13.79
C PRO A 226 7.59 -3.33 12.98
N SER A 227 7.02 -2.21 12.57
CA SER A 227 7.64 -1.25 11.66
C SER A 227 7.10 0.16 11.89
N ARG A 228 7.87 1.17 11.52
CA ARG A 228 7.42 2.57 11.48
C ARG A 228 6.92 2.94 10.07
N PRO A 229 5.91 3.82 9.94
CA PRO A 229 5.54 4.42 8.67
C PRO A 229 6.73 5.16 8.00
N PRO A 230 6.62 5.53 6.72
CA PRO A 230 7.77 5.99 5.94
C PRO A 230 8.22 7.41 6.31
N ILE A 231 7.42 8.20 7.02
CA ILE A 231 7.78 9.58 7.41
C ILE A 231 7.99 9.62 8.91
N ALA A 232 9.11 10.21 9.34
CA ALA A 232 9.47 10.37 10.73
C ALA A 232 8.40 11.16 11.50
N GLY A 233 8.00 10.63 12.66
CA GLY A 233 6.97 11.20 13.53
C GLY A 233 5.59 10.55 13.38
N LEU A 234 5.37 9.80 12.31
CA LEU A 234 4.24 8.86 12.21
C LEU A 234 4.57 7.57 12.96
N GLU A 235 3.55 6.92 13.50
CA GLU A 235 3.66 5.71 14.32
C GLU A 235 2.69 4.60 13.87
N TYR A 236 1.68 4.89 13.05
CA TYR A 236 0.67 3.92 12.65
C TYR A 236 0.30 4.04 11.17
N GLU A 237 0.46 2.95 10.41
CA GLU A 237 0.03 2.83 9.01
C GLU A 237 -0.74 1.53 8.78
N MET A 238 -1.65 1.52 7.82
CA MET A 238 -2.34 0.32 7.33
C MET A 238 -2.42 0.30 5.82
N ASP A 239 -2.47 -0.90 5.25
CA ASP A 239 -2.96 -1.18 3.91
C ASP A 239 -3.96 -2.36 3.94
N LEU A 240 -4.64 -2.59 2.82
CA LEU A 240 -5.63 -3.65 2.70
C LEU A 240 -5.55 -4.31 1.33
N HIS A 241 -5.65 -5.63 1.30
CA HIS A 241 -5.71 -6.38 0.05
C HIS A 241 -7.04 -7.13 -0.06
N GLY A 242 -7.60 -7.16 -1.26
CA GLY A 242 -8.62 -8.13 -1.66
C GLY A 242 -8.07 -8.94 -2.82
N VAL A 243 -7.48 -10.10 -2.55
CA VAL A 243 -6.84 -10.94 -3.59
C VAL A 243 -7.18 -12.40 -3.38
N VAL A 244 -7.18 -13.16 -4.48
CA VAL A 244 -7.38 -14.62 -4.45
C VAL A 244 -6.09 -15.39 -4.74
N ARG A 245 -5.02 -14.67 -5.10
CA ARG A 245 -3.69 -15.23 -5.40
C ARG A 245 -2.63 -14.39 -4.71
N ASP A 246 -2.04 -14.97 -3.67
CA ASP A 246 -0.83 -14.50 -3.02
C ASP A 246 0.26 -15.55 -3.29
N ILE A 247 1.39 -15.10 -3.85
CA ILE A 247 2.51 -15.96 -4.24
C ILE A 247 3.81 -15.45 -3.65
N THR A 248 4.79 -16.36 -3.55
CA THR A 248 6.17 -16.01 -3.24
C THR A 248 7.04 -16.19 -4.48
N VAL A 249 7.81 -15.16 -4.85
CA VAL A 249 8.76 -15.17 -5.97
C VAL A 249 10.20 -15.19 -5.46
#